data_AF-W4LNE3-F1
#
_entry.id   AF-W4LNE3-F1
#
_cell.length_a   1.000
_cell.length_b   1.000
_cell.length_c   1.000
_cell.angle_alpha   90.00
_cell.angle_beta   90.00
_cell.angle_gamma   90.00
#
_symmetry.space_group_name_H-M   'P 1'
#
loop_
_entity.id
_entity.type
_entity.pdbx_description
1 polymer ?
#
loop_
_entity_poly.entity_id
_entity_poly.type
_entity_poly.pdbx_seq_one_letter_code
_entity_poly.pdbx_strand_id
1 'polypeptide(L)'
;MQDSPALTKLYEARDAITKAGEAGAKERFPDDFADLESQYLKARGTYYACQEDQALTMGEDLVTLAKAIETRRVAPVTLPNRPPTAFLAGPGDDEIEVEQAARFSARHSADPDGDALTYQWDWGDGTTSDVMEPMHQYEAPGVYTVVLTVTDGKGGSDTATTPVTVIRRVVIRSTGSQVLFDFDQATLPSAAQEQDGPEILGFPSMRALEEPHKRGDKSLIMNALSLT
;
A
#
# COMPACT_ATOMS: atom_id res chain seq x y z
N MET A 1 45.96 -48.26 45.56
CA MET A 1 44.55 -48.07 45.18
C MET A 1 44.52 -48.10 43.69
N GLN A 2 43.85 -49.09 43.10
CA GLN A 2 43.74 -49.20 41.66
C GLN A 2 42.74 -48.13 41.21
N ASP A 3 43.13 -47.25 40.28
CA ASP A 3 42.22 -46.25 39.73
C ASP A 3 41.05 -46.98 39.06
N SER A 4 39.84 -46.85 39.62
CA SER A 4 38.64 -47.47 39.03
C SER A 4 38.27 -46.71 37.76
N PRO A 5 38.31 -47.34 36.57
CA PRO A 5 37.98 -46.67 35.31
C PRO A 5 36.57 -46.08 35.32
N ALA A 6 35.63 -46.76 35.96
CA ALA A 6 34.25 -46.30 36.12
C ALA A 6 34.19 -45.00 36.93
N LEU A 7 34.93 -44.90 38.03
CA LEU A 7 34.98 -43.69 38.84
C LEU A 7 35.59 -42.51 38.07
N THR A 8 36.65 -42.73 37.30
CA THR A 8 37.25 -41.72 36.42
C THR A 8 36.22 -41.19 35.41
N LYS A 9 35.45 -42.08 34.76
CA LYS A 9 34.41 -41.67 33.81
C LYS A 9 33.24 -40.95 34.47
N LEU A 10 32.88 -41.29 35.70
CA LEU A 10 31.86 -40.54 36.44
C LEU A 10 32.33 -39.11 36.78
N TYR A 11 33.61 -38.88 37.04
CA TYR A 11 34.14 -37.52 37.19
C TYR A 11 34.10 -36.75 35.87
N GLU A 12 34.58 -37.35 34.79
CA GLU A 12 34.50 -36.74 33.45
C GLU A 12 33.05 -36.40 33.06
N ALA A 13 32.10 -37.29 33.35
CA ALA A 13 30.68 -37.05 33.11
C ALA A 13 30.17 -35.87 33.91
N ARG A 14 30.52 -35.77 35.21
CA ARG A 14 30.11 -34.64 36.05
C ARG A 14 30.65 -33.31 35.54
N ASP A 15 31.90 -33.27 35.13
CA ASP A 15 32.53 -32.08 34.57
C ASP A 15 31.84 -31.68 33.26
N ALA A 16 31.56 -32.63 32.38
CA ALA A 16 30.85 -32.39 31.13
C ALA A 16 29.42 -31.87 31.36
N ILE A 17 28.68 -32.43 32.33
CA ILE A 17 27.33 -31.97 32.72
C ILE A 17 27.39 -30.53 33.24
N THR A 18 28.37 -30.23 34.09
CA THR A 18 28.57 -28.88 34.65
C THR A 18 28.85 -27.87 33.55
N LYS A 19 29.76 -28.22 32.63
CA LYS A 19 30.10 -27.38 31.47
C LYS A 19 28.90 -27.14 30.55
N ALA A 20 28.07 -28.16 30.31
CA ALA A 20 26.83 -28.00 29.56
C ALA A 20 25.87 -27.02 30.26
N GLY A 21 25.74 -27.13 31.58
CA GLY A 21 24.94 -26.20 32.39
C GLY A 21 25.45 -24.76 32.31
N GLU A 22 26.76 -24.54 32.46
CA GLU A 22 27.39 -23.22 32.31
C GLU A 22 27.22 -22.63 30.91
N ALA A 23 27.17 -23.48 29.88
CA ALA A 23 26.83 -23.08 28.52
C ALA A 23 25.33 -22.74 28.33
N GLY A 24 24.53 -22.72 29.40
CA GLY A 24 23.11 -22.40 29.37
C GLY A 24 22.22 -23.53 28.87
N ALA A 25 22.67 -24.79 28.95
CA ALA A 25 21.85 -25.93 28.57
C ALA A 25 20.61 -26.07 29.45
N LYS A 26 20.69 -25.66 30.72
CA LYS A 26 19.57 -25.75 31.68
C LYS A 26 18.39 -24.88 31.27
N GLU A 27 18.67 -23.71 30.70
CA GLU A 27 17.68 -22.77 30.21
C GLU A 27 17.20 -23.13 28.80
N ARG A 28 18.11 -23.63 27.94
CA ARG A 28 17.80 -23.99 26.55
C ARG A 28 17.05 -25.33 26.42
N PHE A 29 17.37 -26.30 27.27
CA PHE A 29 16.88 -27.69 27.20
C PHE A 29 16.62 -28.26 28.62
N PRO A 30 15.64 -27.72 29.37
CA PRO A 30 15.44 -28.06 30.78
C PRO A 30 15.14 -29.54 31.01
N ASP A 31 14.32 -30.16 30.15
CA ASP A 31 13.93 -31.57 30.28
C ASP A 31 15.11 -32.52 30.00
N ASP A 32 15.84 -32.27 28.91
CA ASP A 32 17.01 -33.07 28.54
C ASP A 32 18.14 -32.93 29.59
N PHE A 33 18.32 -31.73 30.15
CA PHE A 33 19.31 -31.51 31.22
C PHE A 33 18.91 -32.20 32.53
N ALA A 34 17.62 -32.21 32.89
CA ALA A 34 17.12 -32.93 34.06
C ALA A 34 17.28 -34.45 33.90
N ASP A 35 17.03 -34.99 32.70
CA ASP A 35 17.27 -36.40 32.40
C ASP A 35 18.76 -36.77 32.52
N LEU A 36 19.65 -35.92 32.02
CA LEU A 36 21.11 -36.07 32.17
C LEU A 36 21.55 -36.15 33.64
N GLU A 37 21.01 -35.29 34.52
CA GLU A 37 21.28 -35.34 35.96
C GLU A 37 20.73 -36.62 36.62
N SER A 38 19.55 -37.07 36.21
CA SER A 38 18.93 -38.31 36.69
C SER A 38 19.77 -39.54 36.29
N GLN A 39 20.19 -39.61 35.03
CA GLN A 39 21.06 -40.67 34.51
C GLN A 39 22.41 -40.70 35.23
N TYR A 40 22.99 -39.53 35.56
CA TYR A 40 24.21 -39.43 36.36
C TYR A 40 24.05 -40.02 37.77
N LEU A 41 22.95 -39.70 38.46
CA LEU A 41 22.66 -40.28 39.77
C LEU A 41 22.49 -41.80 39.70
N LYS A 42 21.83 -42.30 38.65
CA LYS A 42 21.68 -43.73 38.39
C LYS A 42 23.05 -44.40 38.17
N ALA A 43 23.91 -43.82 37.33
CA ALA A 43 25.25 -44.34 37.05
C ALA A 43 26.11 -44.42 38.33
N ARG A 44 26.03 -43.39 39.19
CA ARG A 44 26.70 -43.38 40.49
C ARG A 44 26.16 -44.46 41.44
N GLY A 45 24.85 -44.70 41.43
CA GLY A 45 24.22 -45.80 42.16
C GLY A 45 24.72 -47.17 41.70
N THR A 46 24.81 -47.39 40.39
CA THR A 46 25.34 -48.62 39.77
C THR A 46 26.80 -48.87 40.19
N TYR A 47 27.62 -47.83 40.24
CA TYR A 47 28.99 -47.93 40.74
C TYR A 47 29.05 -48.38 42.20
N TYR A 48 28.24 -47.77 43.09
CA TYR A 48 28.19 -48.16 44.50
C TYR A 48 27.57 -49.54 44.73
N ALA A 49 26.81 -50.07 43.77
CA ALA A 49 26.36 -51.46 43.75
C ALA A 49 27.45 -52.44 43.25
N CYS A 50 28.68 -51.99 43.06
CA CYS A 50 29.84 -52.76 42.57
C CYS A 50 29.65 -53.31 41.14
N GLN A 51 28.81 -52.68 40.33
CA GLN A 51 28.63 -53.02 38.91
C GLN A 51 29.52 -52.11 38.04
N GLU A 52 30.83 -52.28 38.12
CA GLU A 52 31.81 -51.35 37.52
C GLU A 52 31.70 -51.24 35.99
N ASP A 53 31.61 -52.35 35.26
CA ASP A 53 31.52 -52.32 33.79
C ASP A 53 30.28 -51.57 33.31
N GLN A 54 29.15 -51.79 33.99
CA GLN A 54 27.89 -51.10 33.67
C GLN A 54 27.99 -49.60 34.01
N ALA A 55 28.60 -49.25 35.15
CA ALA A 55 28.81 -47.86 35.52
C ALA A 55 29.78 -47.13 34.57
N LEU A 56 30.80 -47.85 34.06
CA LEU A 56 31.72 -47.34 33.06
C LEU A 56 31.00 -46.97 31.77
N THR A 57 30.20 -47.89 31.21
CA THR A 57 29.41 -47.63 30.00
C THR A 57 28.46 -46.44 30.21
N MET A 58 27.75 -46.40 31.34
CA MET A 58 26.87 -45.27 31.66
C MET A 58 27.63 -43.94 31.75
N GLY A 59 28.85 -43.95 32.31
CA GLY A 59 29.71 -42.77 32.37
C GLY A 59 30.14 -42.27 30.99
N GLU A 60 30.52 -43.17 30.08
CA GLU A 60 30.90 -42.83 28.70
C GLU A 60 29.73 -42.24 27.90
N ASP A 61 28.54 -42.85 28.05
CA ASP A 61 27.31 -42.35 27.44
C ASP A 61 26.96 -40.95 27.96
N LEU A 62 27.06 -40.73 29.27
CA LEU A 62 26.80 -39.43 29.90
C LEU A 62 27.76 -38.34 29.41
N VAL A 63 29.05 -38.63 29.26
CA VAL A 63 30.01 -37.68 28.67
C VAL A 63 29.59 -37.29 27.26
N THR A 64 29.16 -38.27 26.46
CA THR A 64 28.73 -38.06 25.08
C THR A 64 27.46 -37.23 25.02
N LEU A 65 26.45 -37.58 25.82
CA LEU A 65 25.18 -36.85 25.93
C LEU A 65 25.38 -35.41 26.41
N ALA A 66 26.23 -35.20 27.43
CA ALA A 66 26.52 -33.88 27.96
C ALA A 66 27.18 -32.97 26.90
N LYS A 67 28.17 -33.48 26.16
CA LYS A 67 28.81 -32.75 25.03
C LYS A 67 27.84 -32.48 23.88
N ALA A 68 26.94 -33.43 23.60
CA ALA A 68 25.92 -33.25 22.58
C ALA A 68 24.96 -32.10 22.96
N ILE A 69 24.48 -32.06 24.22
CA ILE A 69 23.61 -30.99 24.70
C ILE A 69 24.36 -29.64 24.78
N GLU A 70 25.63 -29.62 25.21
CA GLU A 70 26.47 -28.42 25.25
C GLU A 70 26.49 -27.69 23.89
N THR A 71 26.74 -28.47 22.83
CA THR A 71 26.90 -27.97 21.45
C THR A 71 25.60 -27.88 20.67
N ARG A 72 24.49 -28.41 21.22
CA ARG A 72 23.18 -28.39 20.57
C ARG A 72 22.71 -26.95 20.40
N ARG A 73 22.47 -26.57 19.15
CA ARG A 73 21.83 -25.30 18.82
C ARG A 73 20.33 -25.50 18.83
N VAL A 74 19.60 -24.58 19.45
CA VAL A 74 18.16 -24.45 19.20
C VAL A 74 18.06 -24.00 17.75
N ALA A 75 17.24 -24.68 16.95
CA ALA A 75 16.97 -24.19 15.60
C ALA A 75 16.43 -22.75 15.72
N PRO A 76 16.86 -21.80 14.88
CA PRO A 76 16.25 -20.49 14.89
C PRO A 76 14.75 -20.68 14.71
N VAL A 77 13.97 -20.04 15.56
CA VAL A 77 12.51 -20.00 15.39
C VAL A 77 12.26 -19.23 14.11
N THR A 78 11.98 -19.95 13.03
CA THR A 78 11.56 -19.33 11.77
C THR A 78 10.06 -19.10 11.86
N LEU A 79 9.66 -17.86 12.15
CA LEU A 79 8.27 -17.48 11.99
C LEU A 79 7.94 -17.48 10.47
N PRO A 80 6.77 -18.00 10.08
CA PRO A 80 6.33 -17.89 8.70
C PRO A 80 6.11 -16.42 8.34
N ASN A 81 6.62 -16.01 7.18
CA ASN A 81 6.45 -14.65 6.65
C ASN A 81 4.96 -14.32 6.48
N ARG A 82 4.55 -13.16 6.96
CA ARG A 82 3.23 -12.59 6.74
C ARG A 82 3.33 -11.50 5.68
N PRO A 83 2.37 -11.41 4.74
CA PRO A 83 2.43 -10.39 3.71
C PRO A 83 2.25 -8.98 4.31
N PRO A 84 2.78 -7.96 3.62
CA PRO A 84 2.55 -6.57 4.00
C PRO A 84 1.10 -6.15 3.74
N THR A 85 0.72 -4.98 4.24
CA THR A 85 -0.51 -4.27 3.86
C THR A 85 -0.13 -3.02 3.08
N ALA A 86 -0.64 -2.91 1.85
CA ALA A 86 -0.45 -1.74 1.01
C ALA A 86 -1.44 -0.64 1.42
N PHE A 87 -0.92 0.57 1.60
CA PHE A 87 -1.74 1.75 1.83
C PHE A 87 -1.42 2.82 0.79
N LEU A 88 -2.43 3.20 0.02
CA LEU A 88 -2.33 4.24 -1.00
C LEU A 88 -3.09 5.48 -0.54
N ALA A 89 -2.39 6.61 -0.44
CA ALA A 89 -2.99 7.94 -0.30
C ALA A 89 -2.68 8.83 -1.50
N GLY A 90 -3.62 9.73 -1.80
CA GLY A 90 -3.51 10.71 -2.87
C GLY A 90 -4.43 10.40 -4.07
N PRO A 91 -4.66 11.40 -4.94
CA PRO A 91 -4.11 12.75 -4.86
C PRO A 91 -4.85 13.71 -3.90
N GLY A 92 -5.98 13.30 -3.34
CA GLY A 92 -6.75 14.08 -2.35
C GLY A 92 -7.75 15.05 -2.96
N ASP A 93 -7.59 15.41 -4.24
CA ASP A 93 -8.58 16.12 -5.04
C ASP A 93 -9.39 15.12 -5.89
N ASP A 94 -10.68 15.38 -6.06
CA ASP A 94 -11.58 14.54 -6.88
C ASP A 94 -11.23 14.62 -8.39
N GLU A 95 -10.60 15.72 -8.81
CA GLU A 95 -10.19 16.01 -10.18
C GLU A 95 -8.83 16.71 -10.20
N ILE A 96 -7.94 16.29 -11.11
CA ILE A 96 -6.65 16.92 -11.37
C ILE A 96 -6.69 17.55 -12.77
N GLU A 97 -6.04 18.69 -12.96
CA GLU A 97 -5.87 19.24 -14.31
C GLU A 97 -4.68 18.60 -15.04
N VAL A 98 -4.79 18.46 -16.36
CA VAL A 98 -3.66 18.07 -17.20
C VAL A 98 -2.40 18.89 -16.87
N GLU A 99 -1.25 18.23 -16.87
CA GLU A 99 0.08 18.79 -16.53
C GLU A 99 0.23 19.28 -15.07
N GLN A 100 -0.79 19.13 -14.21
CA GLN A 100 -0.69 19.41 -12.79
C GLN A 100 -0.02 18.25 -12.04
N ALA A 101 0.99 18.55 -11.21
CA ALA A 101 1.68 17.54 -10.41
C ALA A 101 0.80 17.08 -9.24
N ALA A 102 0.47 15.79 -9.24
CA ALA A 102 -0.30 15.10 -8.24
C ALA A 102 0.62 14.34 -7.27
N ARG A 103 0.40 14.48 -5.96
CA ARG A 103 1.19 13.80 -4.92
C ARG A 103 0.53 12.50 -4.49
N PHE A 104 1.33 11.45 -4.35
CA PHE A 104 0.90 10.16 -3.81
C PHE A 104 1.80 9.74 -2.66
N SER A 105 1.29 8.90 -1.77
CA SER A 105 2.06 8.41 -0.62
C SER A 105 1.71 6.96 -0.30
N ALA A 106 2.74 6.13 -0.19
CA ALA A 106 2.67 4.77 0.33
C ALA A 106 3.05 4.68 1.82
N ARG A 107 3.24 5.82 2.50
CA ARG A 107 3.93 5.93 3.81
C ARG A 107 3.29 5.13 4.95
N HIS A 108 1.99 4.84 4.87
CA HIS A 108 1.30 4.03 5.88
C HIS A 108 1.20 2.54 5.52
N SER A 109 1.86 2.11 4.45
CA SER A 109 2.04 0.69 4.18
C SER A 109 2.92 0.10 5.28
N ALA A 110 2.62 -1.13 5.69
CA ALA A 110 3.29 -1.74 6.83
C ALA A 110 3.41 -3.24 6.64
N ASP A 111 4.51 -3.79 7.16
CA ASP A 111 4.71 -5.22 7.27
C ASP A 111 4.55 -5.67 8.73
N PRO A 112 3.71 -6.68 9.04
CA PRO A 112 3.53 -7.17 10.41
C PRO A 112 4.79 -7.75 11.05
N ASP A 113 5.74 -8.22 10.25
CA ASP A 113 7.03 -8.78 10.67
C ASP A 113 8.14 -7.71 10.74
N GLY A 114 7.84 -6.48 10.30
CA GLY A 114 8.75 -5.34 10.35
C GLY A 114 9.78 -5.34 9.22
N ASP A 115 9.53 -6.10 8.16
CA ASP A 115 10.41 -6.17 6.99
C ASP A 115 10.45 -4.84 6.21
N ALA A 116 11.57 -4.61 5.54
CA ALA A 116 11.76 -3.43 4.71
C ALA A 116 10.90 -3.53 3.44
N LEU A 117 10.13 -2.48 3.17
CA LEU A 117 9.20 -2.45 2.05
C LEU A 117 9.81 -1.81 0.81
N THR A 118 9.42 -2.32 -0.35
CA THR A 118 9.63 -1.70 -1.66
C THR A 118 8.30 -1.40 -2.33
N TYR A 119 8.29 -0.39 -3.20
CA TYR A 119 7.07 0.16 -3.79
C TYR A 119 7.18 0.12 -5.30
N GLN A 120 6.06 -0.17 -5.96
CA GLN A 120 5.93 -0.06 -7.40
C GLN A 120 4.58 0.57 -7.72
N TRP A 121 4.64 1.75 -8.33
CA TRP A 121 3.50 2.49 -8.83
C TRP A 121 3.33 2.22 -10.32
N ASP A 122 2.10 1.96 -10.73
CA ASP A 122 1.62 2.04 -12.11
C ASP A 122 0.56 3.14 -12.14
N TRP A 123 0.79 4.16 -12.97
CA TRP A 123 -0.11 5.32 -13.06
C TRP A 123 -1.31 5.08 -13.97
N GLY A 124 -1.37 3.94 -14.68
CA GLY A 124 -2.43 3.62 -15.63
C GLY A 124 -2.31 4.34 -16.97
N ASP A 125 -1.27 5.15 -17.17
CA ASP A 125 -0.93 5.82 -18.43
C ASP A 125 0.29 5.20 -19.15
N GLY A 126 0.80 4.08 -18.60
CA GLY A 126 1.98 3.37 -19.10
C GLY A 126 3.30 3.81 -18.45
N THR A 127 3.27 4.78 -17.54
CA THR A 127 4.44 5.19 -16.76
C THR A 127 4.40 4.61 -15.34
N THR A 128 5.55 4.59 -14.67
CA THR A 128 5.72 3.94 -13.36
C THR A 128 6.64 4.70 -12.41
N SER A 129 6.60 4.41 -11.12
CA SER A 129 7.56 4.91 -10.11
C SER A 129 7.86 3.86 -9.04
N ASP A 130 9.02 3.94 -8.40
CA ASP A 130 9.45 3.06 -7.29
C ASP A 130 9.67 3.80 -5.96
N VAL A 131 9.43 5.12 -5.96
CA VAL A 131 9.62 5.97 -4.78
C VAL A 131 8.40 5.87 -3.86
N MET A 132 8.61 5.93 -2.54
CA MET A 132 7.54 5.84 -1.54
C MET A 132 6.50 6.97 -1.64
N GLU A 133 6.94 8.19 -1.97
CA GLU A 133 6.10 9.38 -2.07
C GLU A 133 6.38 10.13 -3.38
N PRO A 134 5.90 9.59 -4.51
CA PRO A 134 6.15 10.17 -5.82
C PRO A 134 5.21 11.34 -6.13
N MET A 135 5.60 12.14 -7.12
CA MET A 135 4.72 13.07 -7.83
C MET A 135 4.54 12.60 -9.27
N HIS A 136 3.33 12.71 -9.80
CA HIS A 136 3.01 12.32 -11.18
C HIS A 136 2.21 13.40 -11.92
N GLN A 137 2.36 13.48 -13.23
CA GLN A 137 1.66 14.42 -14.12
C GLN A 137 1.06 13.67 -15.29
N TYR A 138 -0.22 13.93 -15.59
CA TYR A 138 -0.92 13.33 -16.73
C TYR A 138 -0.99 14.32 -17.89
N GLU A 139 -0.64 13.86 -19.10
CA GLU A 139 -0.61 14.70 -20.31
C GLU A 139 -1.99 14.88 -20.97
N ALA A 140 -2.90 13.92 -20.75
CA ALA A 140 -4.21 13.87 -21.38
C ALA A 140 -5.33 13.76 -20.32
N PRO A 141 -6.52 14.34 -20.60
CA PRO A 141 -7.68 14.12 -19.75
C PRO A 141 -8.18 12.68 -19.90
N GLY A 142 -8.67 12.10 -18.81
CA GLY A 142 -9.08 10.70 -18.74
C GLY A 142 -9.28 10.24 -17.30
N VAL A 143 -9.72 8.99 -17.14
CA VAL A 143 -9.76 8.32 -15.83
C VAL A 143 -8.66 7.27 -15.82
N TYR A 144 -7.72 7.42 -14.89
CA TYR A 144 -6.57 6.54 -14.73
C TYR A 144 -6.72 5.71 -13.46
N THR A 145 -6.43 4.42 -13.53
CA THR A 145 -6.41 3.56 -12.33
C THR A 145 -4.98 3.47 -11.84
N VAL A 146 -4.68 4.16 -10.75
CA VAL A 146 -3.37 4.09 -10.11
C VAL A 146 -3.30 2.81 -9.29
N VAL A 147 -2.24 2.04 -9.47
CA VAL A 147 -1.95 0.81 -8.74
C VAL A 147 -0.65 0.96 -7.97
N LEU A 148 -0.70 0.79 -6.66
CA LEU A 148 0.46 0.63 -5.80
C LEU A 148 0.63 -0.85 -5.48
N THR A 149 1.79 -1.41 -5.75
CA THR A 149 2.23 -2.72 -5.27
C THR A 149 3.31 -2.53 -4.20
N VAL A 150 3.15 -3.17 -3.05
CA VAL A 150 4.10 -3.16 -1.94
C VAL A 150 4.60 -4.59 -1.71
N THR A 151 5.91 -4.78 -1.58
CA THR A 151 6.51 -6.09 -1.27
C THR A 151 7.56 -6.01 -0.17
N ASP A 152 7.62 -7.06 0.62
CA ASP A 152 8.54 -7.26 1.76
C ASP A 152 9.90 -7.89 1.34
N GLY A 153 10.06 -8.30 0.08
CA GLY A 153 11.25 -9.02 -0.39
C GLY A 153 11.46 -10.41 0.22
N LYS A 154 10.48 -10.92 0.98
CA LYS A 154 10.40 -12.24 1.62
C LYS A 154 9.35 -13.15 0.98
N GLY A 155 8.71 -12.65 -0.09
CA GLY A 155 7.72 -13.39 -0.87
C GLY A 155 6.28 -12.99 -0.56
N GLY A 156 6.07 -11.99 0.31
CA GLY A 156 4.78 -11.34 0.49
C GLY A 156 4.67 -10.07 -0.35
N SER A 157 3.45 -9.80 -0.80
CA SER A 157 3.09 -8.58 -1.51
C SER A 157 1.62 -8.26 -1.30
N ASP A 158 1.29 -6.98 -1.35
CA ASP A 158 -0.09 -6.50 -1.38
C ASP A 158 -0.24 -5.33 -2.35
N THR A 159 -1.47 -5.08 -2.79
CA THR A 159 -1.78 -4.05 -3.78
C THR A 159 -2.92 -3.16 -3.33
N ALA A 160 -2.78 -1.86 -3.56
CA ALA A 160 -3.83 -0.87 -3.35
C ALA A 160 -4.07 -0.08 -4.64
N THR A 161 -5.33 0.29 -4.89
CA THR A 161 -5.72 0.98 -6.14
C THR A 161 -6.58 2.19 -5.85
N THR A 162 -6.44 3.25 -6.65
CA THR A 162 -7.35 4.40 -6.61
C THR A 162 -7.60 4.93 -8.03
N PRO A 163 -8.85 5.29 -8.38
CA PRO A 163 -9.11 6.02 -9.61
C PRO A 163 -8.68 7.47 -9.48
N VAL A 164 -8.19 8.05 -10.58
CA VAL A 164 -7.82 9.45 -10.71
C VAL A 164 -8.49 10.03 -11.95
N THR A 165 -9.29 11.08 -11.77
CA THR A 165 -9.94 11.80 -12.87
C THR A 165 -9.09 12.99 -13.26
N VAL A 166 -8.67 13.04 -14.53
CA VAL A 166 -7.90 14.14 -15.11
C VAL A 166 -8.77 14.90 -16.09
N ILE A 167 -8.86 16.22 -15.89
CA ILE A 167 -9.69 17.11 -16.69
C ILE A 167 -8.83 18.16 -17.40
N ARG A 168 -9.40 18.79 -18.43
CA ARG A 168 -8.85 20.01 -19.03
C ARG A 168 -9.86 21.13 -18.84
N ARG A 169 -9.52 22.15 -18.05
CA ARG A 169 -10.36 23.34 -17.92
C ARG A 169 -10.17 24.25 -19.14
N VAL A 170 -11.28 24.67 -19.74
CA VAL A 170 -11.28 25.69 -20.80
C VAL A 170 -11.67 27.02 -20.17
N VAL A 171 -10.74 27.98 -20.13
CA VAL A 171 -11.02 29.34 -19.68
C VAL A 171 -11.44 30.17 -20.89
N ILE A 172 -12.73 30.43 -21.03
CA ILE A 172 -13.23 31.41 -22.00
C ILE A 172 -12.96 32.80 -21.43
N ARG A 173 -11.91 33.46 -21.93
CA ARG A 173 -11.65 34.88 -21.63
C ARG A 173 -12.56 35.72 -22.52
N SER A 174 -13.65 36.23 -21.95
CA SER A 174 -14.47 37.25 -22.63
C SER A 174 -13.73 38.59 -22.58
N THR A 175 -12.96 38.88 -23.62
CA THR A 175 -12.38 40.21 -23.84
C THR A 175 -13.32 41.03 -24.71
N GLY A 176 -14.30 41.68 -24.08
CA GLY A 176 -15.04 42.77 -24.71
C GLY A 176 -16.52 42.51 -24.96
N SER A 177 -17.30 43.50 -24.55
CA SER A 177 -18.72 43.68 -24.87
C SER A 177 -18.90 43.73 -26.40
N GLN A 178 -19.31 42.62 -27.01
CA GLN A 178 -20.36 42.50 -28.03
C GLN A 178 -20.39 41.07 -28.56
N VAL A 179 -21.54 40.41 -28.40
CA VAL A 179 -21.89 39.22 -29.18
C VAL A 179 -22.39 39.73 -30.53
N LEU A 180 -21.51 39.73 -31.54
CA LEU A 180 -21.91 39.88 -32.94
C LEU A 180 -22.51 38.55 -33.38
N PHE A 181 -23.83 38.43 -33.38
CA PHE A 181 -24.52 37.39 -34.15
C PHE A 181 -24.43 37.79 -35.63
N ASP A 182 -23.48 37.21 -36.35
CA ASP A 182 -23.42 37.31 -37.80
C ASP A 182 -24.46 36.34 -38.39
N PHE A 183 -25.62 36.85 -38.79
CA PHE A 183 -26.55 36.11 -39.63
C PHE A 183 -26.14 36.34 -41.09
N ASP A 184 -25.10 35.63 -41.53
CA ASP A 184 -24.72 35.64 -42.94
C ASP A 184 -25.76 34.85 -43.77
N GLN A 185 -26.52 35.62 -44.56
CA GLN A 185 -27.11 35.29 -45.85
C GLN A 185 -27.79 33.90 -45.99
N ALA A 186 -29.04 33.79 -45.54
CA ALA A 186 -29.99 32.85 -46.14
C ALA A 186 -30.99 33.64 -47.00
N THR A 187 -30.82 33.52 -48.31
CA THR A 187 -31.72 33.97 -49.38
C THR A 187 -33.18 33.60 -49.07
N LEU A 188 -34.05 34.61 -48.97
CA LEU A 188 -35.50 34.42 -48.87
C LEU A 188 -36.05 33.87 -50.19
N PRO A 189 -36.68 32.68 -50.25
CA PRO A 189 -37.43 32.28 -51.43
C PRO A 189 -38.72 33.10 -51.51
N SER A 190 -38.88 33.77 -52.65
CA SER A 190 -40.12 34.41 -53.09
C SER A 190 -41.11 33.35 -53.56
N ALA A 191 -42.19 33.15 -52.82
CA ALA A 191 -43.54 32.94 -53.35
C ALA A 191 -44.53 32.66 -52.20
N ALA A 192 -45.56 33.47 -52.13
CA ALA A 192 -46.71 33.32 -51.26
C ALA A 192 -47.60 32.14 -51.65
N GLN A 193 -48.14 31.44 -50.66
CA GLN A 193 -49.52 30.94 -50.71
C GLN A 193 -50.17 31.23 -49.34
N GLU A 194 -51.10 32.18 -49.34
CA GLU A 194 -52.10 32.34 -48.30
C GLU A 194 -52.88 31.03 -48.15
N GLN A 195 -53.00 30.52 -46.92
CA GLN A 195 -54.10 29.65 -46.53
C GLN A 195 -54.68 30.16 -45.22
N ASP A 196 -56.01 30.25 -45.25
CA ASP A 196 -56.94 30.78 -44.24
C ASP A 196 -56.74 30.19 -42.83
N GLY A 197 -57.21 30.96 -41.83
CA GLY A 197 -57.00 30.76 -40.39
C GLY A 197 -57.62 29.50 -39.74
N PRO A 198 -57.64 29.44 -38.40
CA PRO A 198 -58.60 30.26 -37.67
C PRO A 198 -58.03 31.06 -36.49
N GLU A 199 -58.77 32.13 -36.17
CA GLU A 199 -58.56 33.06 -35.05
C GLU A 199 -58.51 32.34 -33.69
N ILE A 200 -57.52 32.70 -32.87
CA ILE A 200 -57.63 32.64 -31.42
C ILE A 200 -57.42 34.06 -30.88
N LEU A 201 -58.52 34.61 -30.38
CA LEU A 201 -58.68 35.92 -29.74
C LEU A 201 -57.76 36.04 -28.51
N GLY A 202 -57.00 37.14 -28.39
CA GLY A 202 -56.43 37.48 -27.08
C GLY A 202 -55.20 38.39 -26.99
N PHE A 203 -54.97 39.38 -27.86
CA PHE A 203 -53.99 40.44 -27.58
C PHE A 203 -54.59 41.83 -27.80
N PRO A 204 -54.59 42.73 -26.80
CA PRO A 204 -54.91 44.13 -27.03
C PRO A 204 -53.78 44.82 -27.83
N SER A 205 -54.21 45.32 -28.98
CA SER A 205 -53.52 46.15 -29.97
C SER A 205 -52.66 47.28 -29.37
N MET A 206 -51.33 47.16 -29.45
CA MET A 206 -50.42 48.31 -29.38
C MET A 206 -50.30 48.92 -30.78
N ARG A 207 -51.03 50.01 -30.98
CA ARG A 207 -51.08 50.83 -32.18
C ARG A 207 -49.69 51.43 -32.44
N ALA A 208 -49.02 50.98 -33.49
CA ALA A 208 -47.83 51.63 -34.02
C ALA A 208 -48.24 53.02 -34.53
N LEU A 209 -47.71 54.07 -33.87
CA LEU A 209 -47.69 55.40 -34.46
C LEU A 209 -46.43 55.48 -35.31
N GLU A 210 -46.59 55.20 -36.61
CA GLU A 210 -45.64 55.63 -37.62
C GLU A 210 -45.68 57.16 -37.71
N GLU A 211 -44.54 57.80 -37.43
CA GLU A 211 -44.26 59.17 -37.86
C GLU A 211 -43.18 59.15 -38.95
N PRO A 212 -43.23 60.10 -39.90
CA PRO A 212 -42.62 59.98 -41.21
C PRO A 212 -41.11 60.19 -41.21
N HIS A 213 -40.49 59.64 -42.26
CA HIS A 213 -39.06 59.73 -42.58
C HIS A 213 -38.34 61.03 -42.17
N LYS A 214 -37.22 60.90 -41.46
CA LYS A 214 -36.00 61.65 -41.79
C LYS A 214 -34.75 60.75 -41.66
N ARG A 215 -34.03 60.73 -42.78
CA ARG A 215 -32.70 60.19 -43.05
C ARG A 215 -31.69 60.55 -41.93
N GLY A 216 -30.95 59.56 -41.45
CA GLY A 216 -29.76 59.74 -40.60
C GLY A 216 -29.80 58.90 -39.32
N ASP A 217 -28.90 57.93 -39.25
CA ASP A 217 -28.24 57.39 -38.05
C ASP A 217 -29.08 57.27 -36.76
N LYS A 218 -29.47 56.05 -36.38
CA LYS A 218 -30.03 55.76 -35.06
C LYS A 218 -29.44 54.46 -34.51
N SER A 219 -28.27 54.59 -33.91
CA SER A 219 -27.85 53.74 -32.78
C SER A 219 -28.96 53.77 -31.71
N LEU A 220 -29.59 52.62 -31.47
CA LEU A 220 -30.52 52.43 -30.34
C LEU A 220 -29.69 52.09 -29.10
N ILE A 221 -29.44 53.09 -28.26
CA ILE A 221 -28.94 52.87 -26.90
C ILE A 221 -30.14 52.43 -26.05
N MET A 222 -30.27 51.12 -25.78
CA MET A 222 -31.14 50.65 -24.71
C MET A 222 -30.34 50.59 -23.40
N ASN A 223 -30.68 51.46 -22.46
CA ASN A 223 -30.21 51.38 -21.08
C ASN A 223 -30.84 50.14 -20.41
N ALA A 224 -30.01 49.17 -20.03
CA ALA A 224 -30.42 48.15 -19.07
C ALA A 224 -30.42 48.77 -17.66
N LEU A 225 -31.61 48.92 -17.06
CA LEU A 225 -31.73 49.13 -15.62
C LEU A 225 -31.22 47.88 -14.91
N SER A 226 -30.25 48.08 -14.02
CA SER A 226 -29.88 47.10 -13.00
C SER A 226 -31.05 46.92 -12.02
N LEU A 227 -31.42 45.68 -11.74
CA LEU A 227 -32.06 45.32 -10.48
C LEU A 227 -31.29 44.17 -9.84
N THR A 228 -31.04 44.40 -8.55
CA THR A 228 -30.32 43.69 -7.49
C THR A 228 -30.53 42.19 -7.42
#